data_AF-A0A954N2C5-F1
#
_entry.id   AF-A0A954N2C5-F1
#
_cell.length_a   1.000
_cell.length_b   1.000
_cell.length_c   1.000
_cell.angle_alpha   90.00
_cell.angle_beta   90.00
_cell.angle_gamma   90.00
#
_symmetry.space_group_name_H-M   'P 1'
#
loop_
_entity.id
_entity.type
_entity.pdbx_description
1 polymer ?
#
loop_
_entity_poly.entity_id
_entity_poly.type
_entity_poly.pdbx_seq_one_letter_code
_entity_poly.pdbx_strand_id
1 'polypeptide(L)'
;MVTSEFVLDGRLLLEHCERSAKQTFDVVSPIGWTSPDYQTAFVERLLLRQSAVLPSGRREVLVCPECADLGCGCISADMSSDGDYFVWDEIGYENDYDPEMLLIFPMGRFVISKAELLHLLRGYVPDLQ
;
A
#
# COMPACT_ATOMS: atom_id res chain seq x y z
N MET A 1 -8.10 16.51 8.12
CA MET A 1 -8.31 15.05 8.07
C MET A 1 -6.97 14.42 8.39
N VAL A 2 -6.87 13.54 9.37
CA VAL A 2 -5.61 12.85 9.70
C VAL A 2 -5.69 11.50 9.00
N THR A 3 -4.91 11.33 7.94
CA THR A 3 -4.75 10.05 7.24
C THR A 3 -3.65 9.26 7.95
N SER A 4 -3.80 7.93 8.01
CA SER A 4 -2.79 7.05 8.60
C SER A 4 -1.75 6.66 7.56
N GLU A 5 -0.63 7.38 7.51
CA GLU A 5 0.50 7.09 6.63
C GLU A 5 1.35 5.90 7.14
N PHE A 6 1.87 5.09 6.22
CA PHE A 6 2.85 4.05 6.56
C PHE A 6 4.20 4.67 6.85
N VAL A 7 4.82 4.30 7.97
CA VAL A 7 6.17 4.74 8.34
C VAL A 7 7.13 3.56 8.22
N LEU A 8 8.12 3.67 7.33
CA LEU A 8 9.19 2.69 7.13
C LEU A 8 10.54 3.35 7.41
N ASP A 9 11.39 2.71 8.22
CA ASP A 9 12.69 3.25 8.65
C ASP A 9 12.60 4.68 9.22
N GLY A 10 11.52 4.97 9.94
CA GLY A 10 11.30 6.27 10.58
C GLY A 10 10.87 7.41 9.64
N ARG A 11 10.52 7.12 8.38
CA ARG A 11 9.99 8.10 7.41
C ARG A 11 8.72 7.61 6.76
N LEU A 12 7.90 8.53 6.26
CA LEU A 12 6.70 8.18 5.51
C LEU A 12 7.09 7.41 4.25
N LEU A 13 6.32 6.37 3.90
CA LEU A 13 6.53 5.60 2.67
C LEU A 13 6.51 6.52 1.44
N LEU A 14 5.59 7.49 1.39
CA LEU A 14 5.50 8.43 0.28
C LEU A 14 6.80 9.22 0.10
N GLU A 15 7.44 9.67 1.19
CA GLU A 15 8.74 10.35 1.11
C GLU A 15 9.84 9.46 0.52
N HIS A 16 9.83 8.15 0.81
CA HIS A 16 10.77 7.21 0.18
C HIS A 16 10.51 7.11 -1.33
N CYS A 17 9.25 6.94 -1.72
CA CYS A 17 8.82 6.86 -3.11
C CYS A 17 9.23 8.11 -3.90
N GLU A 18 8.90 9.30 -3.40
CA GLU A 18 9.15 10.57 -4.09
C GLU A 18 10.64 10.84 -4.25
N ARG A 19 11.44 10.55 -3.22
CA ARG A 19 12.91 10.70 -3.29
C ARG A 19 13.53 9.73 -4.29
N SER A 20 13.04 8.50 -4.35
CA SER A 20 13.53 7.47 -5.26
C SER A 20 13.17 7.80 -6.71
N ALA A 21 11.92 8.19 -6.95
CA ALA A 21 11.40 8.52 -8.27
C ALA A 21 11.79 9.92 -8.77
N LYS A 22 12.26 10.80 -7.88
CA LYS A 22 12.54 12.22 -8.14
C LYS A 22 11.33 12.97 -8.69
N GLN A 23 10.14 12.62 -8.20
CA GLN A 23 8.86 13.25 -8.54
C GLN A 23 7.91 13.17 -7.35
N THR A 24 6.88 14.01 -7.33
CA THR A 24 5.86 13.99 -6.29
C THR A 24 4.65 13.16 -6.72
N PHE A 25 3.95 12.55 -5.76
CA PHE A 25 2.71 11.82 -6.03
C PHE A 25 1.60 12.32 -5.11
N ASP A 26 0.38 12.43 -5.66
CA ASP A 26 -0.80 12.79 -4.89
C ASP A 26 -1.58 11.52 -4.53
N VAL A 27 -1.07 10.80 -3.54
CA VAL A 27 -1.63 9.54 -3.04
C VAL A 27 -1.56 9.50 -1.52
N VAL A 28 -2.50 8.80 -0.89
CA VAL A 28 -2.59 8.67 0.56
C VAL A 28 -3.05 7.26 0.93
N SER A 29 -2.79 6.84 2.15
CA SER A 29 -3.39 5.61 2.69
C SER A 29 -4.93 5.70 2.67
N PRO A 30 -5.65 4.63 2.26
CA PRO A 30 -7.11 4.64 2.26
C PRO A 30 -7.73 4.58 3.68
N ILE A 31 -6.90 4.36 4.70
CA ILE A 31 -7.36 4.19 6.09
C ILE A 31 -7.82 5.54 6.68
N GLY A 32 -8.98 5.52 7.35
CA GLY A 32 -9.53 6.66 8.10
C GLY A 32 -10.44 7.61 7.31
N TRP A 33 -10.57 7.44 5.99
CA TRP A 33 -11.42 8.31 5.16
C TRP A 33 -12.26 7.58 4.11
N THR A 34 -11.87 6.39 3.68
CA THR A 34 -12.69 5.54 2.80
C THR A 34 -13.77 4.79 3.58
N SER A 35 -14.66 4.05 2.90
CA SER A 35 -15.70 3.26 3.59
C SER A 35 -15.11 2.12 4.43
N PRO A 36 -15.77 1.68 5.51
CA PRO A 36 -15.30 0.55 6.32
C PRO A 36 -15.04 -0.73 5.53
N ASP A 37 -15.89 -1.03 4.54
CA ASP A 37 -15.74 -2.20 3.66
C ASP A 37 -14.49 -2.06 2.78
N TYR A 38 -14.23 -0.86 2.24
CA TYR A 38 -13.02 -0.58 1.47
C TYR A 38 -11.78 -0.77 2.33
N GLN A 39 -11.75 -0.20 3.54
CA GLN A 39 -10.62 -0.31 4.47
C GLN A 39 -10.36 -1.76 4.86
N THR A 40 -11.41 -2.53 5.13
CA THR A 40 -11.30 -3.96 5.45
C THR A 40 -10.70 -4.74 4.27
N ALA A 41 -11.23 -4.53 3.06
CA ALA A 41 -10.74 -5.22 1.87
C ALA A 41 -9.28 -4.83 1.53
N PHE A 42 -8.93 -3.55 1.67
CA PHE A 42 -7.56 -3.06 1.52
C PHE A 42 -6.61 -3.75 2.50
N VAL A 43 -6.97 -3.80 3.78
CA VAL A 43 -6.14 -4.47 4.81
C VAL A 43 -6.02 -5.97 4.55
N GLU A 44 -7.09 -6.65 4.18
CA GLU A 44 -7.06 -8.09 3.86
C GLU A 44 -6.16 -8.38 2.64
N ARG A 45 -6.11 -7.48 1.65
CA ARG A 45 -5.14 -7.57 0.53
C ARG A 45 -3.71 -7.33 0.99
N LEU A 46 -3.48 -6.32 1.84
CA LEU A 46 -2.17 -5.99 2.42
C LEU A 46 -1.59 -7.16 3.24
N LEU A 47 -2.47 -7.90 3.92
CA LEU A 47 -2.14 -9.11 4.70
C LEU A 47 -2.04 -10.39 3.85
N LEU A 48 -2.20 -10.28 2.53
CA LEU A 48 -2.21 -11.41 1.59
C LEU A 48 -3.31 -12.44 1.85
N ARG A 49 -4.41 -12.04 2.50
CA ARG A 49 -5.59 -12.87 2.77
C ARG A 49 -6.66 -12.76 1.68
N GLN A 50 -6.63 -11.65 0.95
CA GLN A 50 -7.43 -11.44 -0.25
C GLN A 50 -6.54 -11.29 -1.49
N SER A 51 -7.04 -11.74 -2.64
CA SER A 51 -6.36 -11.58 -3.92
C SER A 51 -6.15 -10.11 -4.27
N ALA A 52 -5.05 -9.82 -4.97
CA ALA A 52 -4.83 -8.52 -5.60
C ALA A 52 -5.97 -8.17 -6.57
N VAL A 53 -6.23 -6.88 -6.71
CA VAL A 53 -7.19 -6.32 -7.67
C VAL A 53 -6.51 -5.66 -8.87
N LEU A 54 -5.25 -5.25 -8.72
CA LEU A 54 -4.44 -4.73 -9.82
C LEU A 54 -4.14 -5.85 -10.84
N PRO A 55 -4.22 -5.58 -12.15
CA PRO A 55 -3.92 -6.58 -13.19
C PRO A 55 -2.49 -7.14 -13.12
N SER A 56 -1.55 -6.37 -12.58
CA SER A 56 -0.16 -6.80 -12.33
C SER A 56 -0.02 -7.85 -11.22
N GLY A 57 -1.08 -8.08 -10.43
CA GLY A 57 -1.04 -8.94 -9.24
C GLY A 57 -0.42 -8.26 -8.02
N ARG A 58 -0.05 -6.98 -8.10
CA ARG A 58 0.53 -6.21 -7.00
C ARG A 58 -0.55 -5.73 -6.04
N ARG A 59 -0.16 -5.30 -4.83
CA ARG A 59 -1.08 -4.76 -3.82
C ARG A 59 -0.92 -3.26 -3.73
N GLU A 60 -2.02 -2.54 -3.81
CA GLU A 60 -2.03 -1.11 -3.53
C GLU A 60 -1.67 -0.84 -2.06
N VAL A 61 -0.98 0.28 -1.84
CA VAL A 61 -0.52 0.73 -0.52
C VAL A 61 -1.00 2.16 -0.25
N LEU A 62 -0.88 3.04 -1.24
CA LEU A 62 -1.41 4.40 -1.23
C LEU A 62 -2.26 4.59 -2.49
N VAL A 63 -3.37 5.31 -2.38
CA VAL A 63 -4.38 5.48 -3.43
C VAL A 63 -4.72 6.95 -3.62
N CYS A 64 -5.43 7.28 -4.69
CA CYS A 64 -5.91 8.64 -4.94
C CYS A 64 -6.70 9.19 -3.73
N PRO A 65 -6.36 10.40 -3.22
CA PRO A 65 -7.00 10.98 -2.03
C PRO A 65 -8.45 11.41 -2.24
N GLU A 66 -8.91 11.51 -3.49
CA GLU A 66 -10.27 11.97 -3.79
C GLU A 66 -11.28 10.82 -3.85
N CYS A 67 -10.88 9.69 -4.44
CA CYS A 67 -11.81 8.62 -4.79
C CYS A 67 -11.34 7.20 -4.41
N ALA A 68 -10.06 7.03 -4.05
CA ALA A 68 -9.44 5.73 -3.81
C ALA A 68 -9.52 4.74 -5.00
N ASP A 69 -9.85 5.26 -6.18
CA ASP A 69 -9.91 4.53 -7.43
C ASP A 69 -8.48 4.28 -7.94
N LEU A 70 -8.17 3.03 -8.27
CA LEU A 70 -6.83 2.63 -8.70
C LEU A 70 -6.51 3.14 -10.11
N GLY A 71 -7.53 3.51 -10.88
CA GLY A 71 -7.39 4.10 -12.19
C GLY A 71 -6.87 5.53 -12.17
N CYS A 72 -7.07 6.26 -11.07
CA CYS A 72 -6.42 7.54 -10.83
C CYS A 72 -4.93 7.39 -10.46
N GLY A 73 -4.48 6.17 -10.17
CA GLY A 73 -3.12 5.86 -9.78
C GLY A 73 -2.98 5.48 -8.32
N CYS A 74 -2.01 4.61 -8.06
CA CYS A 74 -1.68 4.14 -6.73
C CYS A 74 -0.17 3.87 -6.62
N ILE A 75 0.31 3.90 -5.37
CA ILE A 75 1.60 3.27 -5.03
C ILE A 75 1.28 1.84 -4.66
N SER A 76 1.99 0.90 -5.26
CA SER A 76 1.81 -0.53 -5.08
C SER A 76 3.13 -1.22 -4.76
N ALA A 77 3.05 -2.46 -4.28
CA ALA A 77 4.20 -3.33 -4.08
C ALA A 77 3.93 -4.74 -4.57
N ASP A 78 4.96 -5.45 -4.99
CA ASP A 78 4.93 -6.90 -5.00
C ASP A 78 5.07 -7.38 -3.55
N MET A 79 4.13 -8.19 -3.09
CA MET A 79 4.04 -8.55 -1.68
C MET A 79 4.04 -10.07 -1.53
N SER A 80 4.94 -10.56 -0.69
CA SER A 80 5.01 -11.97 -0.34
C SER A 80 5.08 -12.15 1.18
N SER A 81 4.84 -13.39 1.61
CA SER A 81 4.91 -13.80 3.00
C SER A 81 6.09 -14.76 3.17
N ASP A 82 7.01 -14.43 4.08
CA ASP A 82 8.16 -15.25 4.45
C ASP A 82 8.20 -15.43 5.98
N GLY A 83 7.83 -16.62 6.45
CA GLY A 83 7.76 -16.92 7.89
C GLY A 83 6.87 -15.94 8.66
N ASP A 84 7.46 -15.24 9.63
CA ASP A 84 6.81 -14.24 10.48
C ASP A 84 6.81 -12.82 9.87
N TYR A 85 7.20 -12.68 8.61
CA TYR A 85 7.36 -11.40 7.92
C TYR A 85 6.54 -11.32 6.64
N PHE A 86 6.11 -10.10 6.33
CA PHE A 86 5.76 -9.70 4.98
C PHE A 86 6.98 -9.08 4.32
N VAL A 87 7.19 -9.40 3.04
CA VAL A 87 8.22 -8.78 2.22
C VAL A 87 7.51 -7.95 1.17
N TRP A 88 7.77 -6.65 1.18
CA TRP A 88 7.31 -5.72 0.16
C TRP A 88 8.50 -5.43 -0.75
N ASP A 89 8.41 -5.88 -1.99
CA ASP A 89 9.44 -5.73 -3.00
C ASP A 89 8.91 -4.94 -4.20
N GLU A 90 9.84 -4.48 -5.02
CA GLU A 90 9.58 -3.74 -6.26
C GLU A 90 8.52 -2.64 -6.07
N ILE A 91 8.57 -1.83 -5.02
CA ILE A 91 7.55 -0.78 -4.81
C ILE A 91 7.58 0.22 -5.97
N GLY A 92 6.40 0.63 -6.43
CA GLY A 92 6.26 1.46 -7.62
C GLY A 92 4.92 2.18 -7.70
N TYR A 93 4.73 2.91 -8.80
CA TYR A 93 3.46 3.54 -9.15
C TYR A 93 2.83 2.81 -10.34
N GLU A 94 1.51 2.61 -10.31
CA GLU A 94 0.73 2.06 -11.42
C GLU A 94 -0.75 2.49 -11.33
N ASN A 95 -1.51 2.17 -12.37
CA ASN A 95 -2.98 2.24 -12.35
C ASN A 95 -3.57 0.99 -13.04
N ASP A 96 -4.88 0.79 -12.94
CA ASP A 96 -5.57 -0.37 -13.53
C ASP A 96 -6.17 -0.12 -14.93
N TYR A 97 -6.02 1.08 -15.50
CA TYR A 97 -6.46 1.43 -16.85
C TYR A 97 -5.38 1.27 -17.92
N ASP A 98 -4.12 1.54 -17.57
CA ASP A 98 -2.95 1.54 -18.44
C ASP A 98 -1.83 0.70 -17.82
N PRO A 99 -1.79 -0.60 -18.13
CA PRO A 99 -0.77 -1.52 -17.60
C PRO A 99 0.67 -1.13 -17.95
N GLU A 100 0.89 -0.29 -18.97
CA GLU A 100 2.23 0.18 -19.34
C GLU A 100 2.75 1.27 -18.38
N MET A 101 1.89 1.84 -17.52
CA MET A 101 2.24 2.88 -16.55
C MET A 101 2.93 2.35 -15.28
N LEU A 102 3.36 1.09 -15.26
CA LEU A 102 4.10 0.55 -14.11
C LEU A 102 5.52 1.14 -14.03
N LEU A 103 5.76 1.93 -13.00
CA LEU A 103 7.07 2.51 -12.68
C LEU A 103 7.59 1.96 -11.35
N ILE A 104 8.56 1.06 -11.41
CA ILE A 104 9.24 0.51 -10.22
C ILE A 104 10.31 1.48 -9.73
N PHE A 105 10.30 1.76 -8.42
CA PHE A 105 11.28 2.62 -7.78
C PHE A 105 12.47 1.81 -7.26
N PRO A 106 13.71 2.28 -7.42
CA PRO A 106 14.91 1.58 -6.94
C PRO A 106 15.10 1.74 -5.41
N MET A 107 14.13 1.26 -4.63
CA MET A 107 14.12 1.33 -3.15
C MET A 107 14.56 0.01 -2.50
N GLY A 108 14.61 -1.07 -3.26
CA GLY A 108 14.82 -2.42 -2.73
C GLY A 108 13.60 -2.93 -1.97
N ARG A 109 13.84 -3.89 -1.08
CA ARG A 109 12.79 -4.59 -0.34
C ARG A 109 12.66 -4.08 1.10
N PHE A 110 11.43 -4.05 1.58
CA PHE A 110 11.10 -3.79 2.98
C PHE A 110 10.59 -5.08 3.63
N VAL A 111 11.10 -5.38 4.82
CA VAL A 111 10.71 -6.56 5.59
C VAL A 111 9.94 -6.08 6.81
N ILE A 112 8.69 -6.50 6.93
CA ILE A 112 7.74 -6.00 7.91
C ILE A 112 7.27 -7.17 8.78
N SER A 113 7.37 -7.03 10.11
CA SER A 113 6.85 -8.03 11.04
C SER A 113 5.34 -8.17 10.90
N LYS A 114 4.85 -9.41 10.72
CA LYS A 114 3.41 -9.69 10.67
C LYS A 114 2.71 -9.24 11.94
N ALA A 115 3.32 -9.48 13.10
CA ALA A 115 2.75 -9.14 14.39
C ALA A 115 2.62 -7.62 14.57
N GLU A 116 3.64 -6.85 14.17
CA GLU A 116 3.64 -5.39 14.26
C GLU A 116 2.63 -4.77 13.29
N LEU A 117 2.60 -5.25 12.04
CA LEU A 117 1.64 -4.78 11.05
C LEU A 117 0.20 -5.07 11.48
N LEU A 118 -0.08 -6.29 11.95
CA LEU A 118 -1.41 -6.65 12.47
C LEU A 118 -1.80 -5.81 13.68
N HIS A 119 -0.87 -5.55 14.60
CA HIS A 119 -1.12 -4.71 15.77
C HIS A 119 -1.50 -3.28 15.35
N LEU A 120 -0.77 -2.70 14.39
CA LEU A 120 -1.05 -1.38 13.84
C LEU A 120 -2.43 -1.35 13.17
N LEU A 121 -2.72 -2.30 12.29
CA LEU A 121 -3.95 -2.32 11.49
C LEU A 121 -5.21 -2.55 12.33
N ARG A 122 -5.13 -3.33 13.42
CA ARG A 122 -6.24 -3.51 14.38
C ARG A 122 -6.65 -2.21 15.08
N GLY A 123 -5.75 -1.24 15.18
CA GLY A 123 -6.07 0.09 15.68
C GLY A 123 -7.01 0.88 14.76
N TYR A 124 -7.09 0.49 13.48
CA TYR A 124 -7.85 1.20 12.45
C TYR A 124 -9.02 0.39 11.88
N VAL A 125 -8.89 -0.94 11.84
CA VAL A 125 -9.92 -1.88 11.39
C VAL A 125 -10.16 -2.87 12.55
N PRO A 126 -11.08 -2.57 13.49
CA PRO A 126 -11.22 -3.34 14.73
C PRO A 126 -11.69 -4.78 14.50
N ASP A 127 -12.43 -5.02 13.42
CA ASP A 127 -13.01 -6.34 13.09
C ASP A 127 -12.04 -7.24 12.31
N LEU A 128 -10.78 -6.83 12.19
CA LEU A 128 -9.72 -7.58 11.52
C LEU A 128 -9.36 -8.85 12.33
N GLN A 129 -9.74 -10.03 11.80
CA GLN A 129 -9.54 -11.33 12.46
C GLN A 129 -8.05 -11.67 12.62
#